data_AF-A0A3R7IZJ0-F1
#
_entry.id   AF-A0A3R7IZJ0-F1
#
_cell.length_a   1.000
_cell.length_b   1.000
_cell.length_c   1.000
_cell.angle_alpha   90.00
_cell.angle_beta   90.00
_cell.angle_gamma   90.00
#
_symmetry.space_group_name_H-M   'P 1'
#
loop_
_entity.id
_entity.type
_entity.pdbx_description
1 polymer ?
#
loop_
_entity_poly.entity_id
_entity_poly.type
_entity_poly.pdbx_seq_one_letter_code
_entity_poly.pdbx_strand_id
1 'polypeptide(L)'
;MNKDENGGAVAAASREEEAAIASGISSRDSGDDNSPSNYRMSTQAIASVDELLAKDAEDESLQRYKEQLLGAAAHGDRGDAADTRRVVVEEFKVEFEDGREDIVYHLDTLQGVEHMRTTPFVMQEGSRYRFVIAFRVNQAIVSGLKFHNKVKKTVLATRDEIVLG
;
A
#
# COMPACT_ATOMS: atom_id res chain seq x y z
N MET A 1 3.45 -8.90 -81.23
CA MET A 1 4.33 -8.47 -80.12
C MET A 1 4.33 -9.55 -79.05
N ASN A 2 5.49 -9.75 -78.44
CA ASN A 2 5.99 -10.99 -77.85
C ASN A 2 5.58 -11.26 -76.39
N LYS A 3 5.66 -12.56 -76.03
CA LYS A 3 6.09 -13.18 -74.75
C LYS A 3 5.24 -13.02 -73.48
N ASP A 4 4.61 -14.14 -73.10
CA ASP A 4 4.92 -15.00 -71.95
C ASP A 4 5.28 -14.39 -70.57
N GLU A 5 4.64 -14.98 -69.56
CA GLU A 5 5.11 -15.27 -68.19
C GLU A 5 4.89 -14.27 -67.03
N ASN A 6 4.02 -14.75 -66.11
CA ASN A 6 4.31 -15.03 -64.70
C ASN A 6 4.23 -13.90 -63.64
N GLY A 7 3.65 -14.28 -62.49
CA GLY A 7 3.82 -13.64 -61.19
C GLY A 7 2.61 -12.81 -60.73
N GLY A 8 1.87 -13.17 -59.69
CA GLY A 8 2.04 -14.25 -58.73
C GLY A 8 1.03 -14.16 -57.59
N ALA A 9 1.02 -15.23 -56.82
CA ALA A 9 0.74 -15.32 -55.38
C ALA A 9 -0.61 -14.77 -54.87
N VAL A 10 -1.65 -15.60 -54.87
CA VAL A 10 -2.11 -16.48 -53.76
C VAL A 10 -2.94 -15.77 -52.68
N ALA A 11 -4.26 -15.78 -52.89
CA ALA A 11 -5.25 -15.70 -51.84
C ALA A 11 -5.36 -17.08 -51.17
N ALA A 12 -4.95 -17.18 -49.91
CA ALA A 12 -5.22 -18.32 -49.05
C ALA A 12 -5.45 -17.80 -47.62
N ALA A 13 -6.72 -17.60 -47.29
CA ALA A 13 -7.15 -17.39 -45.92
C ALA A 13 -7.19 -18.73 -45.18
N SER A 14 -7.00 -18.65 -43.86
CA SER A 14 -7.15 -19.68 -42.81
C SER A 14 -6.12 -20.81 -42.77
N ARG A 15 -5.21 -20.75 -41.75
CA ARG A 15 -5.03 -21.77 -40.69
C ARG A 15 -3.74 -21.56 -39.84
N GLU A 16 -3.87 -21.79 -38.52
CA GLU A 16 -2.84 -21.93 -37.43
C GLU A 16 -2.12 -20.62 -37.02
N GLU A 17 -1.97 -20.21 -35.75
CA GLU A 17 -1.51 -20.90 -34.53
C GLU A 17 -1.74 -19.99 -33.30
N GLU A 18 -2.30 -20.50 -32.20
CA GLU A 18 -1.71 -20.35 -30.85
C GLU A 18 -2.49 -21.20 -29.83
N ALA A 19 -1.88 -22.36 -29.53
CA ALA A 19 -2.19 -23.15 -28.38
C ALA A 19 -1.32 -22.68 -27.21
N ALA A 20 -1.90 -22.00 -26.21
CA ALA A 20 -1.46 -22.03 -24.81
C ALA A 20 -2.31 -21.08 -23.94
N ILE A 21 -3.33 -21.59 -23.24
CA ILE A 21 -3.61 -21.20 -21.84
C ILE A 21 -4.50 -22.27 -21.19
N ALA A 22 -3.94 -23.48 -21.04
CA ALA A 22 -4.47 -24.50 -20.14
C ALA A 22 -3.40 -24.86 -19.11
N SER A 23 -3.33 -24.09 -18.02
CA SER A 23 -2.85 -24.50 -16.69
C SER A 23 -3.07 -23.30 -15.77
N GLY A 24 -4.11 -23.27 -14.95
CA GLY A 24 -4.15 -24.08 -13.74
C GLY A 24 -3.51 -23.30 -12.60
N ILE A 25 -4.29 -22.48 -11.90
CA ILE A 25 -3.97 -22.08 -10.52
C ILE A 25 -5.26 -22.14 -9.71
N SER A 26 -5.52 -23.34 -9.22
CA SER A 26 -6.19 -23.55 -7.94
C SER A 26 -5.35 -22.83 -6.88
N SER A 27 -5.74 -21.63 -6.47
CA SER A 27 -5.38 -21.11 -5.15
C SER A 27 -6.46 -21.55 -4.18
N ARG A 28 -6.28 -22.76 -3.64
CA ARG A 28 -6.83 -23.12 -2.33
C ARG A 28 -6.17 -22.18 -1.32
N ASP A 29 -6.81 -21.05 -1.03
CA ASP A 29 -6.43 -20.26 0.11
C ASP A 29 -7.06 -20.91 1.35
N SER A 30 -6.31 -21.83 1.96
CA SER A 30 -6.57 -22.25 3.33
C SER A 30 -6.09 -21.14 4.25
N GLY A 31 -6.87 -20.05 4.29
CA GLY A 31 -6.78 -19.02 5.30
C GLY A 31 -7.67 -19.40 6.47
N ASP A 32 -7.04 -19.60 7.62
CA ASP A 32 -7.66 -19.64 8.95
C ASP A 32 -8.49 -18.36 9.16
N ASP A 33 -9.77 -18.43 8.83
CA ASP A 33 -10.75 -17.34 8.96
C ASP A 33 -11.19 -17.22 10.42
N ASN A 34 -10.41 -16.45 11.18
CA ASN A 34 -10.83 -15.86 12.43
C ASN A 34 -10.67 -14.34 12.35
N SER A 35 -11.41 -13.69 11.43
CA SER A 35 -11.59 -12.23 11.44
C SER A 35 -13.08 -11.91 11.65
N PRO A 36 -13.46 -11.13 12.69
CA PRO A 36 -14.86 -10.82 12.98
C PRO A 36 -15.51 -9.80 12.02
N SER A 37 -14.88 -9.45 10.89
CA SER A 37 -15.46 -8.53 9.91
C SER A 37 -15.25 -9.02 8.48
N ASN A 38 -16.34 -9.35 7.80
CA ASN A 38 -16.41 -9.55 6.34
C ASN A 38 -16.21 -8.22 5.56
N TYR A 39 -15.27 -7.37 5.99
CA TYR A 39 -14.96 -6.12 5.32
C TYR A 39 -14.29 -6.43 3.99
N ARG A 40 -14.92 -5.99 2.88
CA ARG A 40 -14.38 -6.14 1.54
C ARG A 40 -13.96 -4.77 1.03
N MET A 41 -12.67 -4.56 0.80
CA MET A 41 -12.19 -3.37 0.10
C MET A 41 -12.85 -3.29 -1.27
N SER A 42 -13.33 -2.11 -1.64
CA SER A 42 -13.94 -1.91 -2.96
C SER A 42 -12.86 -2.00 -4.04
N THR A 43 -13.15 -2.72 -5.12
CA THR A 43 -12.27 -2.80 -6.30
C THR A 43 -12.24 -1.50 -7.10
N GLN A 44 -13.15 -0.56 -6.80
CA GLN A 44 -13.28 0.76 -7.43
C GLN A 44 -12.77 1.89 -6.52
N ALA A 45 -11.92 1.58 -5.53
CA ALA A 45 -11.38 2.60 -4.64
C ALA A 45 -10.61 3.65 -5.46
N ILE A 46 -11.06 4.89 -5.38
CA ILE A 46 -10.38 6.03 -6.00
C ILE A 46 -8.97 6.11 -5.41
N ALA A 47 -7.97 5.96 -6.27
CA ALA A 47 -6.59 5.80 -5.82
C ALA A 47 -5.90 7.13 -5.56
N SER A 48 -6.34 8.20 -6.24
CA SER A 48 -5.69 9.51 -6.22
C SER A 48 -6.63 10.62 -5.74
N VAL A 49 -6.04 11.65 -5.14
CA VAL A 49 -6.77 12.84 -4.68
C VAL A 49 -7.38 13.60 -5.86
N ASP A 50 -6.66 13.71 -6.97
CA ASP A 50 -7.11 14.40 -8.18
C ASP A 50 -8.37 13.78 -8.77
N GLU A 51 -8.41 12.45 -8.87
CA GLU A 51 -9.57 11.72 -9.37
C GLU A 51 -10.80 11.93 -8.48
N LEU A 52 -10.60 11.98 -7.15
CA LEU A 52 -11.70 12.24 -6.22
C LEU A 52 -12.28 13.64 -6.42
N LEU A 53 -11.41 14.65 -6.60
CA LEU A 53 -11.80 16.04 -6.81
C LEU A 53 -12.47 16.25 -8.17
N ALA A 54 -12.03 15.56 -9.22
CA ALA A 54 -12.58 15.68 -10.57
C ALA A 54 -13.98 15.06 -10.71
N LYS A 55 -14.30 14.06 -9.89
CA LYS A 55 -15.61 13.40 -9.90
C LYS A 55 -16.69 14.35 -9.38
N ASP A 56 -17.89 14.31 -9.95
CA ASP A 56 -19.06 15.08 -9.49
C ASP A 56 -18.78 16.59 -9.39
N ALA A 57 -17.95 17.11 -10.30
CA ALA A 57 -17.53 18.51 -10.28
C ALA A 57 -18.68 19.50 -10.53
N GLU A 58 -19.86 19.03 -10.95
CA GLU A 58 -21.05 19.87 -11.05
C GLU A 58 -21.83 20.04 -9.74
N ASP A 59 -21.51 19.27 -8.69
CA ASP A 59 -22.23 19.30 -7.41
C ASP A 59 -21.46 20.08 -6.34
N GLU A 60 -21.92 21.30 -6.05
CA GLU A 60 -21.33 22.18 -5.03
C GLU A 60 -21.28 21.54 -3.63
N SER A 61 -22.27 20.71 -3.27
CA SER A 61 -22.32 20.06 -1.96
C SER A 61 -21.24 18.98 -1.83
N LEU A 62 -21.03 18.20 -2.89
CA LEU A 62 -19.99 17.18 -2.93
C LEU A 62 -18.59 17.79 -3.00
N GLN A 63 -18.41 18.93 -3.66
CA GLN A 63 -17.15 19.66 -3.63
C GLN A 63 -16.80 20.10 -2.19
N ARG A 64 -17.74 20.72 -1.47
CA ARG A 64 -17.53 21.13 -0.06
C ARG A 64 -17.19 19.95 0.84
N TYR A 65 -17.85 18.81 0.64
CA TYR A 65 -17.57 17.59 1.40
C TYR A 65 -16.14 17.07 1.13
N LYS A 66 -15.71 17.04 -0.14
CA LYS A 66 -14.36 16.60 -0.53
C LYS A 66 -13.28 17.54 -0.01
N GLU A 67 -13.50 18.85 -0.10
CA GLU A 67 -12.61 19.86 0.50
C GLU A 67 -12.46 19.64 2.01
N GLN A 68 -13.56 19.40 2.73
CA GLN A 68 -13.52 19.15 4.16
C GLN A 68 -12.82 17.83 4.51
N LEU A 69 -13.01 16.78 3.71
CA LEU A 69 -12.41 15.47 3.94
C LEU A 69 -10.90 15.46 3.66
N LEU A 70 -10.47 16.13 2.58
CA LEU A 70 -9.08 16.16 2.14
C LEU A 70 -8.27 17.27 2.81
N GLY A 71 -8.92 18.31 3.32
CA GLY A 71 -8.27 19.44 3.96
C GLY A 71 -7.22 20.08 3.06
N ALA A 72 -5.99 20.21 3.54
CA ALA A 72 -4.88 20.81 2.80
C ALA A 72 -4.56 20.06 1.48
N ALA A 73 -4.84 18.75 1.39
CA ALA A 73 -4.60 17.96 0.18
C ALA A 73 -5.51 18.36 -0.99
N ALA A 74 -6.68 18.94 -0.72
CA ALA A 74 -7.54 19.53 -1.75
C ALA A 74 -6.88 20.73 -2.43
N HIS A 75 -6.00 21.43 -1.72
CA HIS A 75 -5.32 22.65 -2.18
C HIS A 75 -3.88 22.40 -2.64
N GLY A 76 -3.47 21.13 -2.79
CA GLY A 76 -2.18 20.74 -3.36
C GLY A 76 -1.11 20.35 -2.34
N ASP A 77 -1.38 20.45 -1.03
CA ASP A 77 -0.47 19.91 0.00
C ASP A 77 -0.64 18.39 0.12
N ARG A 78 0.10 17.66 -0.70
CA ARG A 78 -0.06 16.21 -0.90
C ARG A 78 1.21 15.44 -0.51
N GLY A 79 1.95 15.99 0.45
CA GLY A 79 3.24 15.45 0.88
C GLY A 79 4.36 15.71 -0.13
N ASP A 80 5.41 14.87 -0.08
CA ASP A 80 6.57 15.02 -0.95
C ASP A 80 6.28 14.45 -2.34
N ALA A 81 6.31 15.32 -3.35
CA ALA A 81 6.10 14.94 -4.74
C ALA A 81 7.32 14.21 -5.36
N ALA A 82 8.50 14.30 -4.75
CA ALA A 82 9.68 13.57 -5.19
C ALA A 82 9.67 12.10 -4.72
N ASP A 83 8.92 11.79 -3.66
CA ASP A 83 8.82 10.44 -3.13
C ASP A 83 7.68 9.66 -3.79
N THR A 84 8.04 8.56 -4.46
CA THR A 84 7.08 7.69 -5.16
C THR A 84 6.28 6.78 -4.21
N ARG A 85 6.67 6.68 -2.94
CA ARG A 85 5.99 5.86 -1.94
C ARG A 85 4.67 6.52 -1.54
N ARG A 86 3.57 5.75 -1.58
CA ARG A 86 2.23 6.21 -1.16
C ARG A 86 2.16 6.52 0.34
N VAL A 87 2.82 5.70 1.16
CA VAL A 87 2.95 5.91 2.60
C VAL A 87 4.42 5.79 2.94
N VAL A 88 4.94 6.78 3.66
CA VAL A 88 6.30 6.81 4.17
C VAL A 88 6.22 6.80 5.68
N VAL A 89 6.75 5.76 6.32
CA VAL A 89 6.94 5.76 7.76
C VAL A 89 8.17 6.61 8.04
N GLU A 90 8.00 7.73 8.73
CA GLU A 90 9.07 8.68 9.00
C GLU A 90 9.78 8.34 10.29
N GLU A 91 9.03 7.97 11.33
CA GLU A 91 9.55 7.68 12.65
C GLU A 91 8.81 6.53 13.31
N PHE A 92 9.55 5.65 13.97
CA PHE A 92 9.03 4.68 14.92
C PHE A 92 9.64 4.94 16.29
N LYS A 93 8.80 5.20 17.27
CA LYS A 93 9.20 5.61 18.60
C LYS A 93 8.58 4.70 19.66
N VAL A 94 9.39 4.32 20.65
CA VAL A 94 8.96 3.64 21.87
C VAL A 94 9.02 4.67 22.99
N GLU A 95 7.85 5.12 23.41
CA GLU A 95 7.73 6.07 24.51
C GLU A 95 7.46 5.33 25.81
N PHE A 96 8.17 5.73 26.86
CA PHE A 96 8.04 5.11 28.17
C PHE A 96 7.28 6.01 29.14
N GLU A 97 6.32 5.44 29.85
CA GLU A 97 5.49 6.20 30.80
C GLU A 97 6.24 6.56 32.10
N ASP A 98 7.37 5.90 32.37
CA ASP A 98 8.21 6.15 33.54
C ASP A 98 9.17 7.33 33.35
N GLY A 99 9.12 8.01 32.19
CA GLY A 99 9.84 9.25 31.91
C GLY A 99 11.32 9.07 31.57
N ARG A 100 11.77 7.83 31.30
CA ARG A 100 13.10 7.57 30.73
C ARG A 100 13.19 8.05 29.29
N GLU A 101 14.40 8.06 28.75
CA GLU A 101 14.65 8.42 27.36
C GLU A 101 13.92 7.45 26.41
N ASP A 102 13.17 8.04 25.48
CA ASP A 102 12.44 7.32 24.45
C ASP A 102 13.41 6.75 23.42
N ILE A 103 13.04 5.60 22.85
CA ILE A 103 13.81 5.02 21.74
C ILE A 103 13.19 5.52 20.45
N VAL A 104 13.99 6.17 19.60
CA VAL A 104 13.54 6.75 18.33
C VAL A 104 14.30 6.12 17.18
N TYR A 105 13.57 5.66 16.17
CA TYR A 105 14.13 5.23 14.89
C TYR A 105 13.54 6.08 13.77
N HIS A 106 14.40 6.77 13.02
CA HIS A 106 14.01 7.43 11.77
C HIS A 106 13.99 6.38 10.65
N LEU A 107 12.85 6.23 9.99
CA LEU A 107 12.59 5.18 8.99
C LEU A 107 12.30 5.74 7.59
N ASP A 108 12.42 7.05 7.44
CA ASP A 108 12.30 7.77 6.17
C ASP A 108 13.36 7.35 5.14
N THR A 109 14.53 6.91 5.62
CA THR A 109 15.68 6.46 4.82
C THR A 109 15.99 4.96 4.97
N LEU A 110 16.61 4.38 3.94
CA LEU A 110 17.08 2.98 3.97
C LEU A 110 18.12 2.73 5.08
N GLN A 111 18.97 3.71 5.36
CA GLN A 111 19.96 3.61 6.43
C GLN A 111 19.29 3.51 7.80
N GLY A 112 18.24 4.29 8.03
CA GLY A 112 17.43 4.23 9.24
C GLY A 112 16.76 2.86 9.45
N VAL A 113 16.22 2.27 8.39
CA VAL A 113 15.65 0.91 8.41
C VAL A 113 16.71 -0.14 8.78
N GLU A 114 17.89 -0.07 8.16
CA GLU A 114 18.99 -0.98 8.49
C GLU A 114 19.54 -0.75 9.91
N HIS A 115 19.55 0.50 10.39
CA HIS A 115 19.92 0.84 11.76
C HIS A 115 18.96 0.20 12.77
N MET A 116 17.65 0.33 12.57
CA MET A 116 16.65 -0.34 13.42
C MET A 116 16.83 -1.86 13.44
N ARG A 117 17.16 -2.48 12.30
CA ARG A 117 17.39 -3.93 12.22
C ARG A 117 18.62 -4.39 13.03
N THR A 118 19.64 -3.54 13.09
CA THR A 118 20.95 -3.88 13.67
C THR A 118 21.12 -3.38 15.10
N THR A 119 20.28 -2.43 15.53
CA THR A 119 20.35 -1.78 16.85
C THR A 119 19.07 -2.11 17.62
N PRO A 120 19.00 -3.30 18.23
CA PRO A 120 17.86 -3.66 19.06
C PRO A 120 17.83 -2.79 20.32
N PHE A 121 16.64 -2.47 20.79
CA PHE A 121 16.47 -1.78 22.05
C PHE A 121 16.31 -2.74 23.22
N VAL A 122 16.70 -2.28 24.41
CA VAL A 122 16.54 -3.03 25.66
C VAL A 122 15.36 -2.46 26.43
N MET A 123 14.34 -3.30 26.63
CA MET A 123 13.18 -2.97 27.44
C MET A 123 13.25 -3.72 28.76
N GLN A 124 13.04 -3.00 29.87
CA GLN A 124 13.01 -3.62 31.19
C GLN A 124 11.68 -4.34 31.38
N GLU A 125 11.71 -5.47 32.09
CA GLU A 125 10.48 -6.19 32.42
C GLU A 125 9.57 -5.32 33.29
N GLY A 126 8.27 -5.31 32.99
CA GLY A 126 7.29 -4.48 33.69
C GLY A 126 7.26 -3.01 33.29
N SER A 127 8.09 -2.56 32.33
CA SER A 127 7.99 -1.21 31.78
C SER A 127 6.65 -0.99 31.08
N ARG A 128 6.00 0.14 31.37
CA ARG A 128 4.83 0.61 30.62
C ARG A 128 5.30 1.51 29.48
N TYR A 129 4.87 1.18 28.27
CA TYR A 129 5.31 1.87 27.06
C TYR A 129 4.17 1.97 26.04
N ARG A 130 4.32 2.89 25.09
CA ARG A 130 3.48 3.01 23.90
C ARG A 130 4.33 3.10 22.64
N PHE A 131 3.84 2.53 21.56
CA PHE A 131 4.41 2.75 20.24
C PHE A 131 3.80 3.99 19.61
N VAL A 132 4.65 4.87 19.12
CA VAL A 132 4.26 6.05 18.35
C VAL A 132 4.87 5.91 16.96
N ILE A 133 4.02 6.01 15.94
CA ILE A 133 4.41 5.87 14.54
C ILE A 133 4.06 7.18 13.85
N ALA A 134 5.08 7.89 13.37
CA ALA A 134 4.88 9.03 12.48
C ALA A 134 4.99 8.56 11.04
N PHE A 135 4.01 8.91 10.23
CA PHE A 135 4.00 8.59 8.81
C PHE A 135 3.37 9.72 8.02
N ARG A 136 3.74 9.78 6.75
CA ARG A 136 3.21 10.70 5.77
C ARG A 136 2.59 9.92 4.61
N VAL A 137 1.49 10.44 4.08
CA VAL A 137 0.80 9.90 2.91
C VAL A 137 1.05 10.85 1.73
N ASN A 138 1.45 10.31 0.58
CA ASN A 138 1.77 11.09 -0.62
C ASN A 138 0.77 10.80 -1.74
N GLN A 139 0.22 11.88 -2.32
CA GLN A 139 -0.49 11.89 -3.60
C GLN A 139 -1.62 10.85 -3.78
N ALA A 140 -2.03 10.16 -2.71
CA ALA A 140 -2.90 9.00 -2.77
C ALA A 140 -3.84 8.95 -1.58
N ILE A 141 -4.99 8.31 -1.78
CA ILE A 141 -5.91 7.95 -0.70
C ILE A 141 -5.52 6.56 -0.20
N VAL A 142 -5.40 6.41 1.11
CA VAL A 142 -5.03 5.15 1.77
C VAL A 142 -6.14 4.77 2.73
N SER A 143 -6.71 3.57 2.52
CA SER A 143 -7.80 3.02 3.31
C SER A 143 -7.38 1.71 3.93
N GLY A 144 -7.71 1.47 5.20
CA GLY A 144 -7.38 0.19 5.84
C GLY A 144 -5.89 0.04 6.12
N LEU A 145 -5.20 1.14 6.47
CA LEU A 145 -3.82 1.09 6.91
C LEU A 145 -3.74 0.29 8.21
N LYS A 146 -2.98 -0.80 8.20
CA LYS A 146 -2.83 -1.72 9.34
C LYS A 146 -1.39 -1.77 9.80
N PHE A 147 -1.21 -1.75 11.11
CA PHE A 147 0.06 -2.06 11.76
C PHE A 147 0.03 -3.50 12.25
N HIS A 148 0.95 -4.33 11.74
CA HIS A 148 1.14 -5.70 12.18
C HIS A 148 2.42 -5.80 12.99
N ASN A 149 2.29 -6.06 14.29
CA ASN A 149 3.43 -6.35 15.15
C ASN A 149 3.62 -7.87 15.24
N LYS A 150 4.84 -8.35 14.99
CA LYS A 150 5.17 -9.77 15.11
C LYS A 150 6.39 -9.94 15.99
N VAL A 151 6.17 -10.44 17.18
CA VAL A 151 7.23 -10.76 18.14
C VAL A 151 7.55 -12.25 18.04
N LYS A 152 8.83 -12.60 17.86
CA LYS A 152 9.29 -13.99 17.80
C LYS A 152 10.32 -14.27 18.89
N LYS A 153 10.18 -15.41 19.57
CA LYS A 153 11.15 -15.95 20.52
C LYS A 153 11.35 -17.44 20.25
N THR A 154 12.46 -17.80 19.61
CA THR A 154 12.78 -19.17 19.19
C THR A 154 11.63 -19.78 18.37
N VAL A 155 10.86 -20.71 18.95
CA VAL A 155 9.72 -21.38 18.29
C VAL A 155 8.39 -20.67 18.49
N LEU A 156 8.32 -19.72 19.43
CA LEU A 156 7.09 -18.99 19.76
C LEU A 156 7.01 -17.71 18.93
N ALA A 157 5.81 -17.41 18.43
CA ALA A 157 5.53 -16.17 17.74
C ALA A 157 4.16 -15.62 18.18
N THR A 158 4.14 -14.35 18.55
CA THR A 158 2.92 -13.59 18.85
C THR A 158 2.70 -12.58 17.71
N ARG A 159 1.44 -12.36 17.36
CA ARG A 159 1.05 -11.39 16.33
C ARG A 159 -0.07 -10.50 16.89
N ASP A 160 0.13 -9.20 16.77
CA ASP A 160 -0.86 -8.20 17.12
C ASP A 160 -1.15 -7.34 15.89
N GLU A 161 -2.41 -7.00 15.67
CA GLU A 161 -2.86 -6.17 14.55
C GLU A 161 -3.66 -4.99 15.07
N ILE A 162 -3.34 -3.80 14.57
CA ILE A 162 -4.06 -2.57 14.88
C ILE A 162 -4.39 -1.86 13.57
N VAL A 163 -5.66 -1.48 13.39
CA VAL A 163 -6.09 -0.66 12.26
C VAL A 163 -5.85 0.80 12.62
N LEU A 164 -5.09 1.51 11.77
CA LEU A 164 -4.72 2.92 11.94
C LEU A 164 -5.66 3.87 11.17
N GLY A 165 -6.38 3.36 10.16
CA GLY A 165 -7.33 4.10 9.32
C GLY A 165 -7.75 3.27 8.12
#